data_AF-A0A7V1EQ76-F1
#
_entry.id   AF-A0A7V1EQ76-F1
#
_cell.length_a   1.000
_cell.length_b   1.000
_cell.length_c   1.000
_cell.angle_alpha   90.00
_cell.angle_beta   90.00
_cell.angle_gamma   90.00
#
_symmetry.space_group_name_H-M   'P 1'
#
loop_
_entity.id
_entity.type
_entity.pdbx_description
1 polymer ?
#
loop_
_entity_poly.entity_id
_entity_poly.type
_entity_poly.pdbx_seq_one_letter_code
_entity_poly.pdbx_strand_id
1 'polypeptide(L)' 'IDMSALGALDAINHRLHEQGLKLHLSEVKGPVMDGLEKSDFLQQLSGQVFLTHHQAVTTLKHEEIEPYII' A
#
# COMPACT_ATOMS: atom_id res chain seq x y z
N ILE A 1 -4.81 -15.35 4.15
CA ILE A 1 -5.86 -14.31 4.04
C ILE A 1 -7.09 -14.95 3.42
N ASP A 2 -8.30 -14.60 3.86
CA ASP A 2 -9.55 -15.10 3.28
C ASP A 2 -10.15 -14.07 2.30
N MET A 3 -11.25 -14.44 1.64
CA MET A 3 -11.93 -13.54 0.70
C MET A 3 -12.51 -12.29 1.38
N SER A 4 -12.94 -12.38 2.64
CA SER A 4 -13.52 -11.25 3.35
C SER A 4 -12.48 -10.16 3.65
N ALA A 5 -11.27 -10.54 4.07
CA ALA A 5 -10.18 -9.62 4.32
C ALA A 5 -9.63 -9.00 3.02
N LEU A 6 -9.57 -9.77 1.93
CA LEU A 6 -9.19 -9.24 0.61
C LEU A 6 -10.17 -8.17 0.14
N GLY A 7 -11.49 -8.45 0.18
CA GLY A 7 -12.50 -7.46 -0.19
C GLY A 7 -12.46 -6.19 0.66
N ALA A 8 -12.12 -6.30 1.93
CA ALA A 8 -11.91 -5.13 2.79
C ALA A 8 -10.68 -4.30 2.36
N LEU A 9 -9.57 -4.96 2.01
CA LEU A 9 -8.37 -4.27 1.51
C LEU A 9 -8.63 -3.57 0.17
N ASP A 10 -9.36 -4.22 -0.76
CA ASP A 10 -9.76 -3.61 -2.02
C ASP A 10 -10.61 -2.35 -1.80
N ALA A 11 -11.61 -2.43 -0.91
CA ALA A 11 -12.47 -1.30 -0.59
C ALA A 11 -11.68 -0.12 0.01
N ILE A 12 -10.72 -0.41 0.89
CA ILE A 12 -9.83 0.61 1.47
C ILE A 12 -8.94 1.23 0.39
N ASN A 13 -8.29 0.41 -0.45
CA ASN A 13 -7.42 0.87 -1.52
C ASN A 13 -8.18 1.78 -2.51
N HIS A 14 -9.38 1.35 -2.94
CA HIS A 14 -10.23 2.14 -3.83
C HIS A 14 -10.62 3.47 -3.21
N ARG A 15 -11.13 3.47 -1.97
CA ARG A 15 -11.57 4.70 -1.29
C ARG A 15 -10.43 5.69 -1.08
N LEU A 16 -9.24 5.21 -0.73
CA LEU A 16 -8.05 6.07 -0.62
C LEU A 16 -7.68 6.63 -1.99
N HIS A 17 -7.69 5.80 -3.02
CA HIS A 17 -7.35 6.22 -4.38
C HIS A 17 -8.28 7.31 -4.92
N GLU A 18 -9.60 7.19 -4.68
CA GLU A 18 -10.60 8.21 -5.03
C GLU A 18 -10.34 9.56 -4.34
N GLN A 19 -9.66 9.56 -3.19
CA GLN A 19 -9.27 10.77 -2.45
C GLN A 19 -7.89 11.30 -2.87
N GLY A 20 -7.25 10.71 -3.88
CA GLY A 20 -5.88 11.04 -4.27
C GLY A 20 -4.81 10.53 -3.29
N LEU A 21 -5.19 9.65 -2.37
CA LEU A 21 -4.27 9.01 -1.41
C LEU A 21 -3.91 7.60 -1.91
N LYS A 22 -2.72 7.12 -1.54
CA LYS A 22 -2.26 5.77 -1.88
C LYS A 22 -2.26 4.87 -0.65
N LEU A 23 -2.62 3.61 -0.83
CA LEU A 23 -2.45 2.59 0.20
C LEU A 23 -1.06 1.95 0.09
N HIS A 24 -0.26 2.07 1.13
CA HIS A 24 1.03 1.39 1.26
C HIS A 24 0.96 0.33 2.36
N LEU A 25 1.60 -0.80 2.14
CA LEU A 25 1.73 -1.87 3.14
C LEU A 25 3.19 -1.96 3.60
N SER A 26 3.42 -2.26 4.88
CA SER A 26 4.76 -2.52 5.40
C SER A 26 4.75 -3.77 6.27
N GLU A 27 5.82 -4.57 6.23
CA GLU A 27 6.01 -5.74 7.11
C GLU A 27 4.95 -6.85 6.95
N VAL A 28 4.45 -7.03 5.73
CA VAL A 28 3.53 -8.13 5.40
C VAL A 28 4.22 -9.47 5.66
N LYS A 29 3.64 -10.30 6.53
CA LYS A 29 4.19 -11.62 6.88
C LYS A 29 4.06 -12.58 5.69
N GLY A 30 4.98 -13.54 5.56
CA GLY A 30 5.02 -14.52 4.46
C GLY A 30 3.67 -15.14 4.11
N PRO A 31 2.97 -15.80 5.06
CA PRO A 31 1.65 -16.40 4.79
C PRO A 31 0.55 -15.41 4.37
N VAL A 32 0.71 -14.13 4.67
CA VAL A 32 -0.19 -13.06 4.20
C VAL A 32 0.20 -12.65 2.78
N MET A 33 1.50 -12.42 2.53
CA MET A 33 2.03 -12.09 1.21
C MET A 33 1.69 -13.17 0.17
N ASP A 34 1.91 -14.45 0.51
CA ASP A 34 1.54 -15.60 -0.33
C ASP A 34 0.04 -15.59 -0.68
N GLY A 35 -0.79 -15.05 0.21
CA GLY A 35 -2.22 -14.90 -0.01
C GLY A 35 -2.55 -13.72 -0.93
N LEU A 36 -1.86 -12.59 -0.76
CA LEU A 36 -2.01 -11.42 -1.61
C LEU A 36 -1.52 -11.71 -3.05
N GLU A 37 -0.40 -12.42 -3.21
CA GLU A 37 0.16 -12.83 -4.51
C GLU A 37 -0.75 -13.79 -5.30
N LYS A 38 -1.59 -14.56 -4.61
CA LYS A 38 -2.60 -15.43 -5.24
C LYS A 38 -3.88 -14.68 -5.65
N SER A 39 -3.95 -13.39 -5.34
CA SER A 39 -5.07 -12.52 -5.68
C SER A 39 -4.63 -11.43 -6.65
N ASP A 40 -5.57 -10.71 -7.24
CA ASP A 40 -5.27 -9.56 -8.10
C ASP A 40 -4.99 -8.27 -7.30
N PHE A 41 -5.10 -8.30 -5.96
CA PHE A 41 -4.97 -7.13 -5.09
C PHE A 41 -3.64 -6.38 -5.29
N LEU A 42 -2.51 -7.09 -5.33
CA LEU A 42 -1.20 -6.44 -5.49
C LEU A 42 -1.04 -5.76 -6.84
N GLN A 43 -1.73 -6.24 -7.88
CA GLN A 43 -1.73 -5.60 -9.20
C GLN A 43 -2.55 -4.30 -9.20
N GLN A 44 -3.57 -4.22 -8.34
CA GLN A 44 -4.47 -3.07 -8.21
C GLN A 44 -4.06 -2.11 -7.08
N LEU A 45 -3.03 -2.46 -6.31
CA LEU A 45 -2.54 -1.65 -5.20
C LEU A 45 -2.05 -0.29 -5.73
N SER A 46 -2.65 0.79 -5.24
CA SER A 46 -2.31 2.16 -5.63
C SER A 46 -0.92 2.61 -5.13
N GLY A 47 -0.42 1.98 -4.07
CA GLY A 47 0.88 2.24 -3.48
C GLY A 47 1.84 1.06 -3.61
N GLN A 48 2.64 0.84 -2.57
CA GLN A 48 3.77 -0.07 -2.59
C GLN A 48 3.80 -0.94 -1.34
N VAL A 49 4.41 -2.12 -1.45
CA VAL A 49 4.72 -2.99 -0.31
C VAL A 49 6.17 -2.78 0.09
N PHE A 50 6.40 -2.43 1.35
CA PHE A 50 7.73 -2.20 1.93
C PHE A 50 8.12 -3.33 2.89
N LEU A 51 9.42 -3.65 2.92
CA LEU A 51 9.93 -4.70 3.78
C LEU A 51 9.82 -4.32 5.27
N THR A 52 10.10 -3.05 5.60
CA THR A 52 10.04 -2.52 6.97
C THR A 52 9.24 -1.24 7.04
N HIS A 53 8.69 -0.95 8.22
CA HIS A 53 8.01 0.33 8.45
C HIS A 53 8.96 1.53 8.27
N HIS A 54 10.20 1.40 8.73
CA HIS A 54 11.24 2.43 8.54
C HIS A 54 11.46 2.74 7.06
N GLN A 55 11.59 1.71 6.22
CA GLN A 55 11.75 1.88 4.78
C GLN A 55 10.56 2.65 4.17
N ALA A 56 9.33 2.26 4.53
CA ALA A 56 8.12 2.95 4.07
C ALA A 56 8.16 4.45 4.42
N VAL A 57 8.42 4.79 5.68
CA VAL A 57 8.46 6.19 6.12
C VAL A 57 9.57 6.98 5.43
N THR A 58 10.77 6.42 5.28
CA THR A 58 11.88 7.10 4.61
C THR A 58 11.60 7.35 3.14
N THR A 59 11.02 6.37 2.42
CA THR A 59 10.66 6.50 1.01
C THR A 59 9.53 7.50 0.81
N LEU A 60 8.45 7.40 1.59
CA LEU A 60 7.25 8.23 1.39
C LEU A 60 7.46 9.70 1.79
N LYS A 61 8.36 9.98 2.74
CA LYS A 61 8.77 11.36 3.05
C LYS A 61 9.49 12.05 1.89
N HIS A 62 10.12 11.29 0.97
CA HIS A 62 10.79 11.83 -0.21
C HIS A 62 9.88 11.89 -1.45
N GLU A 63 8.68 11.30 -1.41
CA GLU A 63 7.65 11.59 -2.43
C GLU A 63 7.02 12.99 -2.22
N GLU A 64 7.35 13.67 -1.10
CA GLU A 64 7.06 15.10 -0.86
C GLU A 64 8.24 16.02 -1.22
N ILE A 65 8.63 16.19 -2.48
CA ILE A 65 9.53 17.33 -2.84
C ILE A 65 9.22 17.83 -4.27
N GLU A 66 9.11 19.14 -4.61
CA GLU A 66 9.76 20.41 -4.18
C GLU A 66 8.90 21.65 -4.63
N PRO A 67 9.29 22.94 -4.42
CA PRO A 67 9.74 23.67 -3.23
C PRO A 67 8.88 24.95 -2.99
N TYR A 68 8.81 25.49 -1.77
CA TYR A 68 8.36 26.87 -1.58
C TYR A 68 9.50 27.79 -2.02
N ILE A 69 9.43 28.29 -3.26
CA ILE A 69 10.28 29.39 -3.74
C ILE A 69 9.96 30.61 -2.87
N ILE A 70 10.93 31.09 -2.09
CA ILE A 70 10.98 32.48 -1.57
C ILE A 70 12.11 33.19 -2.30
#